data_AF-A0A2Z5UTN8-F1
#
_entry.id   AF-A0A2Z5UTN8-F1
#
_cell.length_a   1.000
_cell.length_b   1.000
_cell.length_c   1.000
_cell.angle_alpha   90.00
_cell.angle_beta   90.00
_cell.angle_gamma   90.00
#
_symmetry.space_group_name_H-M   'P 1'
#
loop_
_entity.id
_entity.type
_entity.pdbx_description
1 polymer ?
#
loop_
_entity_poly.entity_id
_entity_poly.type
_entity_poly.pdbx_seq_one_letter_code
_entity_poly.pdbx_strand_id
1 'polypeptide(L)'
;MTPSTLQDFVLIDIDKAIHLMGDKEFIKEIFQLFTDNLTAYLAILKQHYQARNWSAIQAIAYKWRVEASYCGANRLGKVCQQLETLLQRRLFEEAEMYYQSLLEAAVATKEAAKNAITALIN
;
A
#
# COMPACT_ATOMS: atom_id res chain seq x y z
N MET A 1 -14.02 1.40 10.96
CA MET A 1 -13.30 2.33 10.08
C MET A 1 -13.95 2.20 8.72
N THR A 2 -14.13 3.30 7.98
CA THR A 2 -14.69 3.29 6.61
C THR A 2 -13.59 3.66 5.61
N PRO A 3 -13.79 3.38 4.30
CA PRO A 3 -12.93 3.90 3.24
C PRO A 3 -12.63 5.40 3.35
N SER A 4 -13.63 6.23 3.65
CA SER A 4 -13.47 7.67 3.79
C SER A 4 -12.50 8.05 4.93
N THR A 5 -12.63 7.42 6.09
CA THR A 5 -11.73 7.68 7.25
C THR A 5 -10.28 7.23 7.02
N LEU A 6 -10.01 6.45 5.97
CA LEU A 6 -8.64 6.05 5.62
C LEU A 6 -7.88 7.17 4.90
N GLN A 7 -8.58 8.12 4.29
CA GLN A 7 -7.95 9.25 3.59
C GLN A 7 -7.26 10.22 4.54
N ASP A 8 -7.60 10.18 5.84
CA ASP A 8 -6.99 11.00 6.88
C ASP A 8 -5.56 10.56 7.24
N PHE A 9 -5.18 9.33 6.89
CA PHE A 9 -3.83 8.84 7.13
C PHE A 9 -2.85 9.42 6.11
N VAL A 10 -1.65 9.79 6.58
CA VAL A 10 -0.54 10.20 5.72
C VAL A 10 -0.17 9.08 4.73
N LEU A 11 0.14 9.45 3.49
CA LEU A 11 0.51 8.51 2.43
C LEU A 11 1.84 7.84 2.73
N ILE A 12 2.83 8.63 3.13
CA ILE A 12 4.18 8.21 3.56
C ILE A 12 4.60 9.11 4.71
N ASP A 13 5.01 8.48 5.79
CA ASP A 13 5.65 9.11 6.94
C ASP A 13 7.17 8.96 6.79
N ILE A 14 7.79 9.96 6.16
CA ILE A 14 9.23 9.95 5.84
C ILE A 14 10.06 9.99 7.14
N ASP A 15 9.63 10.75 8.15
CA ASP A 15 10.34 10.84 9.42
C ASP A 15 10.38 9.48 10.12
N LYS A 16 9.27 8.74 10.08
CA LYS A 16 9.22 7.35 10.56
C LYS A 16 10.14 6.43 9.76
N ALA A 17 10.17 6.56 8.43
CA ALA A 17 11.08 5.77 7.60
C ALA A 17 12.55 6.07 7.93
N ILE A 18 12.90 7.33 8.13
CA ILE A 18 14.24 7.78 8.58
C ILE A 18 14.56 7.22 9.95
N HIS A 19 13.62 7.28 10.90
CA HIS A 19 13.83 6.75 12.25
C HIS A 19 14.06 5.23 12.27
N LEU A 20 13.35 4.48 11.42
CA LEU A 20 13.45 3.02 11.33
C LEU A 20 14.72 2.55 10.62
N MET A 21 15.16 3.29 9.59
CA MET A 21 16.20 2.81 8.66
C MET A 21 17.53 3.56 8.79
N GLY A 22 17.55 4.77 9.35
CA GLY A 22 18.75 5.54 9.70
C GLY A 22 19.56 6.10 8.53
N ASP A 23 19.46 5.51 7.34
CA ASP A 23 20.25 5.86 6.16
C ASP A 23 19.37 6.29 4.98
N LYS A 24 19.60 7.51 4.48
CA LYS A 24 18.88 8.09 3.35
C LYS A 24 19.10 7.33 2.05
N GLU A 25 20.29 6.77 1.81
CA GLU A 25 20.54 5.97 0.60
C GLU A 25 19.76 4.66 0.65
N PHE A 26 19.80 3.97 1.79
CA PHE A 26 19.00 2.76 2.00
C PHE A 26 17.48 3.03 1.89
N ILE A 27 16.99 4.15 2.42
CA ILE A 27 15.57 4.55 2.26
C ILE A 27 15.20 4.72 0.79
N LYS A 28 16.08 5.29 -0.03
CA LYS A 28 15.84 5.43 -1.48
C LYS A 28 15.71 4.06 -2.15
N GLU A 29 16.60 3.13 -1.86
CA GLU A 29 16.56 1.78 -2.40
C GLU A 29 15.26 1.05 -2.03
N ILE A 30 14.85 1.16 -0.75
CA ILE A 30 13.63 0.56 -0.25
C ILE A 30 12.39 1.19 -0.90
N PHE A 31 12.36 2.52 -1.06
CA PHE A 31 11.25 3.18 -1.74
C PHE A 31 11.20 2.83 -3.22
N GLN A 32 12.35 2.70 -3.88
CA GLN A 32 12.43 2.28 -5.28
C GLN A 32 11.84 0.88 -5.45
N LEU A 33 12.32 -0.10 -4.64
CA LEU A 33 11.80 -1.47 -4.63
C LEU A 33 10.30 -1.50 -4.38
N PHE A 34 9.82 -0.69 -3.42
CA PHE A 34 8.41 -0.60 -3.11
C PHE A 34 7.59 -0.06 -4.29
N THR A 35 8.07 0.98 -4.98
CA THR A 35 7.38 1.54 -6.15
C THR A 35 7.36 0.58 -7.34
N ASP A 36 8.42 -0.21 -7.52
CA ASP A 36 8.52 -1.23 -8.56
C ASP A 36 7.54 -2.38 -8.29
N ASN A 37 7.46 -2.83 -7.04
CA ASN A 37 6.46 -3.80 -6.59
C ASN A 37 5.04 -3.27 -6.79
N LEU A 38 4.72 -2.06 -6.35
CA LEU A 38 3.38 -1.49 -6.55
C LEU A 38 3.02 -1.45 -8.04
N THR A 39 3.97 -1.05 -8.90
CA THR A 39 3.76 -0.98 -10.35
C THR A 39 3.51 -2.36 -10.95
N ALA A 40 4.33 -3.35 -10.62
CA ALA A 40 4.21 -4.71 -11.15
C ALA A 40 2.89 -5.37 -10.74
N TYR A 41 2.47 -5.18 -9.48
CA TYR A 41 1.30 -5.87 -8.92
C TYR A 41 -0.02 -5.14 -9.17
N LEU A 42 -0.04 -3.85 -9.53
CA LEU A 42 -1.30 -3.14 -9.82
C LEU A 42 -2.08 -3.74 -11.00
N ALA A 43 -1.39 -4.16 -12.07
CA ALA A 43 -2.04 -4.82 -13.20
C ALA A 43 -2.56 -6.22 -12.81
N ILE A 44 -1.75 -6.98 -12.06
CA ILE A 44 -2.07 -8.32 -11.57
C ILE A 44 -3.28 -8.28 -10.62
N LEU A 45 -3.33 -7.29 -9.72
CA LEU A 45 -4.42 -7.07 -8.79
C LEU A 45 -5.76 -6.86 -9.52
N LYS A 46 -5.75 -6.05 -10.60
CA LYS A 46 -6.94 -5.84 -11.45
C LYS A 46 -7.40 -7.11 -12.15
N GLN A 47 -6.46 -7.93 -12.64
CA GLN A 47 -6.78 -9.22 -13.27
C GLN A 47 -7.42 -10.18 -12.25
N HIS A 48 -6.88 -10.28 -11.04
CA HIS A 48 -7.46 -11.12 -10.00
C HIS A 48 -8.87 -10.66 -9.59
N TYR A 49 -9.09 -9.35 -9.55
CA TYR A 49 -10.40 -8.78 -9.28
C TYR A 49 -11.44 -9.11 -10.35
N GLN A 50 -11.08 -9.02 -11.63
CA GLN A 50 -11.94 -9.45 -12.74
C GLN A 50 -12.27 -10.94 -12.65
N ALA A 51 -11.30 -11.76 -12.23
CA ALA A 51 -11.49 -13.20 -12.01
C ALA A 51 -12.15 -13.56 -10.67
N ARG A 52 -12.57 -12.56 -9.86
CA ARG A 52 -13.10 -12.74 -8.49
C ARG A 52 -12.20 -13.59 -7.58
N ASN A 53 -10.89 -13.56 -7.82
CA ASN A 53 -9.91 -14.29 -7.05
C ASN A 53 -9.51 -13.51 -5.78
N TRP A 54 -10.41 -13.52 -4.80
CA TRP A 54 -10.22 -12.85 -3.51
C TRP A 54 -9.02 -13.36 -2.72
N SER A 55 -8.68 -14.65 -2.85
CA SER A 55 -7.50 -15.22 -2.19
C SER A 55 -6.20 -14.60 -2.72
N ALA A 56 -6.10 -14.38 -4.03
CA ALA A 56 -4.93 -13.73 -4.62
C ALA A 56 -4.86 -12.24 -4.27
N ILE A 57 -6.01 -11.55 -4.25
CA ILE A 57 -6.10 -10.16 -3.78
C ILE A 57 -5.62 -10.04 -2.33
N GLN A 58 -6.05 -10.97 -1.46
CA GLN A 58 -5.62 -10.99 -0.06
C GLN A 58 -4.09 -11.17 0.07
N ALA A 59 -3.50 -12.05 -0.75
CA ALA A 59 -2.06 -12.26 -0.74
C ALA A 59 -1.27 -11.00 -1.15
N ILE A 60 -1.76 -10.27 -2.16
CA ILE A 60 -1.17 -8.99 -2.57
C ILE A 60 -1.32 -7.95 -1.45
N ALA A 61 -2.50 -7.83 -0.84
CA ALA A 61 -2.74 -6.90 0.26
C ALA A 61 -1.82 -7.18 1.46
N TYR A 62 -1.67 -8.46 1.85
CA TYR A 62 -0.74 -8.86 2.91
C TYR A 62 0.70 -8.43 2.60
N LYS A 63 1.18 -8.71 1.37
CA LYS A 63 2.52 -8.33 0.93
C LYS A 63 2.72 -6.81 1.01
N TRP A 64 1.81 -6.04 0.44
CA TRP A 64 1.88 -4.58 0.49
C TRP A 64 1.77 -4.02 1.90
N ARG A 65 1.00 -4.64 2.80
CA ARG A 65 0.96 -4.24 4.21
C ARG A 65 2.31 -4.39 4.89
N VAL A 66 3.00 -5.50 4.64
CA VAL A 66 4.34 -5.76 5.20
C VAL A 66 5.32 -4.71 4.67
N GLU A 67 5.36 -4.49 3.35
CA GLU A 67 6.24 -3.47 2.74
C GLU A 67 5.92 -2.05 3.25
N ALA A 68 4.63 -1.70 3.34
CA ALA A 68 4.18 -0.42 3.85
C ALA A 68 4.61 -0.14 5.30
N SER A 69 4.81 -1.19 6.12
CA SER A 69 5.22 -1.04 7.51
C SER A 69 6.65 -0.53 7.67
N TYR A 70 7.54 -0.89 6.73
CA TYR A 70 8.93 -0.43 6.70
C TYR A 70 9.05 0.96 6.04
N CYS A 71 8.19 1.25 5.08
CA CYS A 71 8.25 2.49 4.30
C CYS A 71 7.45 3.67 4.90
N GLY A 72 6.84 3.50 6.09
CA GLY A 72 5.96 4.50 6.68
C GLY A 72 4.68 4.76 5.86
N ALA A 73 4.28 3.85 4.98
CA ALA A 73 3.13 4.03 4.09
C ALA A 73 1.80 3.74 4.81
N ASN A 74 1.49 4.56 5.81
CA ASN A 74 0.45 4.31 6.80
C ASN A 74 -0.94 4.11 6.17
N ARG A 75 -1.34 4.94 5.20
CA ARG A 75 -2.63 4.81 4.50
C ARG A 75 -2.77 3.45 3.81
N LEU A 76 -1.81 3.09 2.96
CA LEU A 76 -1.83 1.82 2.24
C LEU A 76 -1.84 0.62 3.20
N GLY A 77 -1.00 0.66 4.25
CA GLY A 77 -0.97 -0.39 5.27
C GLY A 77 -2.31 -0.58 5.98
N LYS A 78 -3.03 0.51 6.29
CA LYS A 78 -4.36 0.45 6.91
C LYS A 78 -5.42 -0.10 5.96
N VAL A 79 -5.41 0.33 4.70
CA VAL A 79 -6.35 -0.21 3.70
C VAL A 79 -6.14 -1.71 3.49
N CYS A 80 -4.89 -2.16 3.37
CA CYS A 80 -4.55 -3.58 3.26
C CYS A 80 -5.07 -4.37 4.47
N GLN A 81 -4.81 -3.88 5.68
CA GLN A 81 -5.25 -4.53 6.93
C GLN A 81 -6.77 -4.70 6.99
N GLN A 82 -7.53 -3.67 6.60
CA GLN A 82 -8.99 -3.73 6.61
C GLN A 82 -9.50 -4.71 5.55
N LEU A 83 -8.95 -4.68 4.32
CA LEU A 83 -9.33 -5.62 3.28
C LEU A 83 -9.04 -7.07 3.69
N GLU A 84 -7.86 -7.35 4.24
CA GLU A 84 -7.51 -8.68 4.76
C GLU A 84 -8.53 -9.16 5.80
N THR A 85 -8.91 -8.29 6.74
CA THR A 85 -9.88 -8.60 7.80
C THR A 85 -11.26 -8.94 7.22
N LEU A 86 -11.74 -8.17 6.24
CA LEU A 86 -13.03 -8.41 5.59
C LEU A 86 -13.03 -9.72 4.80
N LEU A 87 -11.95 -10.00 4.06
CA LEU A 87 -11.80 -11.24 3.30
C LEU A 87 -11.73 -12.47 4.20
N GLN A 88 -11.02 -12.41 5.34
CA GLN A 88 -11.01 -13.48 6.34
C GLN A 88 -12.40 -13.76 6.92
N ARG A 89 -13.21 -12.71 7.08
CA ARG A 89 -14.60 -12.80 7.57
C ARG A 89 -15.61 -13.11 6.45
N ARG A 90 -15.16 -13.27 5.20
CA ARG A 90 -16.00 -13.52 4.01
C ARG A 90 -17.05 -12.43 3.76
N LEU A 91 -16.74 -11.19 4.14
CA LEU A 91 -17.55 -10.00 3.95
C LEU A 91 -17.21 -9.36 2.58
N PHE A 92 -17.65 -10.00 1.50
CA PHE A 92 -17.21 -9.66 0.14
C PHE A 92 -17.79 -8.35 -0.39
N GLU A 93 -19.01 -7.98 0.01
CA GLU A 93 -19.63 -6.70 -0.38
C GLU A 93 -18.87 -5.51 0.22
N GLU A 94 -18.45 -5.60 1.48
CA GLU A 94 -17.60 -4.59 2.09
C GLU A 94 -16.18 -4.63 1.51
N ALA A 95 -15.64 -5.82 1.25
CA ALA A 95 -14.32 -5.99 0.66
C ALA A 95 -14.22 -5.32 -0.72
N GLU A 96 -15.31 -5.29 -1.48
CA GLU A 96 -15.42 -4.59 -2.77
C GLU A 96 -15.09 -3.09 -2.64
N MET A 97 -15.67 -2.42 -1.64
CA MET A 97 -15.38 -1.00 -1.38
C MET A 97 -13.91 -0.79 -1.01
N TYR A 98 -13.36 -1.70 -0.20
CA TYR A 98 -11.97 -1.65 0.23
C TYR A 98 -10.97 -1.99 -0.87
N TYR A 99 -11.37 -2.79 -1.86
CA TYR A 99 -10.57 -3.03 -3.05
C TYR A 99 -10.37 -1.74 -3.87
N GLN A 100 -11.42 -0.93 -4.03
CA GLN A 100 -11.27 0.36 -4.71
C GLN A 100 -10.34 1.30 -3.93
N SER A 101 -10.50 1.38 -2.61
CA SER A 101 -9.57 2.15 -1.76
C SER A 101 -8.14 1.61 -1.82
N LEU A 102 -7.96 0.30 -1.99
CA LEU A 102 -6.64 -0.31 -2.13
C LEU A 102 -5.94 0.18 -3.39
N LEU A 103 -6.66 0.24 -4.52
CA LEU A 103 -6.13 0.77 -5.78
C LEU A 103 -5.73 2.23 -5.65
N GLU A 104 -6.60 3.06 -5.09
CA GLU A 104 -6.34 4.49 -4.88
C GLU A 104 -5.13 4.70 -3.97
N ALA A 105 -5.09 4.01 -2.83
CA ALA A 105 -3.97 4.11 -1.89
C ALA A 105 -2.66 3.63 -2.51
N ALA A 106 -2.67 2.53 -3.27
CA ALA A 106 -1.47 2.01 -3.93
C ALA A 106 -0.92 2.99 -4.97
N VAL A 107 -1.78 3.61 -5.77
CA VAL A 107 -1.36 4.62 -6.75
C VAL A 107 -0.82 5.88 -6.05
N ALA A 108 -1.55 6.39 -5.05
CA ALA A 108 -1.15 7.59 -4.32
C ALA A 108 0.15 7.39 -3.54
N THR A 109 0.32 6.24 -2.87
CA THR A 109 1.56 5.88 -2.17
C THR A 109 2.73 5.75 -3.14
N LYS A 110 2.53 5.15 -4.32
CA LYS A 110 3.58 5.05 -5.33
C LYS A 110 4.10 6.43 -5.76
N GLU A 111 3.20 7.37 -6.05
CA GLU A 111 3.60 8.72 -6.44
C GLU A 111 4.23 9.49 -5.27
N ALA A 112 3.71 9.33 -4.05
CA ALA A 112 4.34 9.91 -2.86
C ALA A 112 5.77 9.37 -2.62
N ALA A 113 6.01 8.08 -2.84
CA ALA A 113 7.34 7.47 -2.69
C ALA A 113 8.34 8.01 -3.72
N LYS A 114 7.92 8.14 -4.98
CA LYS A 114 8.75 8.75 -6.05
C LYS A 114 9.12 10.20 -5.74
N ASN A 115 8.16 10.97 -5.23
CA ASN A 115 8.41 12.35 -4.82
C ASN A 115 9.39 12.41 -3.64
N ALA A 116 9.25 11.51 -2.67
CA ALA A 116 10.18 11.40 -1.54
C ALA A 116 11.60 11.05 -1.98
N ILE A 117 11.77 10.12 -2.93
CA ILE A 117 13.08 9.78 -3.51
C ILE A 117 13.74 11.03 -4.11
N THR A 118 12.98 11.78 -4.93
CA THR A 118 13.47 13.02 -5.56
C THR A 118 13.86 14.06 -4.52
N ALA A 119 13.06 14.23 -3.46
CA ALA A 119 13.33 15.19 -2.39
C ALA A 119 14.58 14.83 -1.56
N LEU A 120 14.95 13.54 -1.46
CA LEU A 120 16.16 13.09 -0.78
C LEU A 120 17.45 13.26 -1.63
N ILE A 121 17.35 13.69 -2.89
CA ILE A 121 18.51 13.96 -3.78
C ILE A 121 18.97 15.42 -3.66
N ASN A 122 18.08 16.32 -3.22
CA ASN A 122 18.37 17.75 -3.01
C ASN A 122 18.76 18.04 -1.55
#